data_AF-A0A964LEQ3-F1
#
_entry.id   AF-A0A964LEQ3-F1
#
_cell.length_a   1.000
_cell.length_b   1.000
_cell.length_c   1.000
_cell.angle_alpha   90.00
_cell.angle_beta   90.00
_cell.angle_gamma   90.00
#
_symmetry.space_group_name_H-M   'P 1'
#
loop_
_entity.id
_entity.type
_entity.pdbx_description
1 polymer ?
#
loop_
_entity_poly.entity_id
_entity_poly.type
_entity_poly.pdbx_seq_one_letter_code
_entity_poly.pdbx_strand_id
1 'polypeptide(L)'
;MAKISFVKAQQDLEEACTFLRAFTLGRTGFTRKDGIVGIQRVKAQCDRLEKLFGSGPNARKSATMVASARPRVLAAEARLALLH
;
A
#
# COMPACT_ATOMS: atom_id res chain seq x y z
N MET A 1 -19.25 -12.45 1.24
CA MET A 1 -18.05 -11.63 1.59
C MET A 1 -18.43 -10.72 2.75
N ALA A 2 -17.80 -10.85 3.92
CA ALA A 2 -18.01 -9.89 5.00
C ALA A 2 -17.57 -8.50 4.52
N LYS A 3 -18.47 -7.52 4.60
CA LYS A 3 -18.19 -6.13 4.25
C LYS A 3 -17.19 -5.60 5.27
N ILE A 4 -15.92 -5.42 4.90
CA ILE A 4 -14.96 -4.84 5.82
C ILE A 4 -15.34 -3.39 6.11
N SER A 5 -15.05 -2.90 7.31
CA SER A 5 -15.24 -1.49 7.63
C SER A 5 -14.17 -0.64 6.93
N PHE A 6 -14.47 0.64 6.73
CA PHE A 6 -13.48 1.60 6.20
C PHE A 6 -12.25 1.66 7.11
N VAL A 7 -12.45 1.65 8.43
CA VAL A 7 -11.37 1.65 9.43
C VAL A 7 -10.44 0.44 9.23
N LYS A 8 -10.99 -0.75 8.99
CA LYS A 8 -10.17 -1.94 8.74
C LYS A 8 -9.40 -1.82 7.42
N ALA A 9 -10.05 -1.33 6.36
CA ALA A 9 -9.38 -1.09 5.07
C ALA A 9 -8.22 -0.09 5.19
N GLN A 10 -8.41 0.95 6.01
CA GLN A 10 -7.38 1.93 6.31
C GLN A 10 -6.18 1.29 7.03
N GLN A 11 -6.44 0.52 8.10
CA GLN A 11 -5.39 -0.19 8.83
C GLN A 11 -4.61 -1.15 7.93
N ASP A 12 -5.31 -1.91 7.08
CA ASP A 12 -4.69 -2.83 6.12
C ASP A 12 -3.73 -2.12 5.15
N LEU A 13 -4.11 -0.92 4.67
CA LEU A 13 -3.25 -0.11 3.82
C LEU A 13 -2.06 0.47 4.59
N GLU A 14 -2.27 0.96 5.82
CA GLU A 14 -1.20 1.51 6.67
C GLU A 14 -0.15 0.47 7.03
N GLU A 15 -0.57 -0.76 7.38
CA GLU A 15 0.34 -1.89 7.61
C GLU A 15 1.15 -2.22 6.36
N ALA A 16 0.49 -2.29 5.19
CA ALA A 16 1.15 -2.56 3.92
C ALA A 16 2.17 -1.47 3.57
N CYS A 17 1.80 -0.20 3.77
CA CYS A 17 2.70 0.95 3.55
C CYS A 17 3.89 0.94 4.52
N THR A 18 3.68 0.54 5.77
CA THR A 18 4.73 0.45 6.79
C THR A 18 5.74 -0.64 6.45
N PHE A 19 5.26 -1.82 6.06
CA PHE A 19 6.11 -2.90 5.58
C PHE A 19 6.91 -2.48 4.34
N LEU A 20 6.24 -1.86 3.34
CA LEU A 20 6.90 -1.39 2.13
C LEU A 20 7.97 -0.33 2.42
N ARG A 21 7.70 0.60 3.34
CA ARG A 21 8.65 1.63 3.75
C ARG A 21 9.90 1.03 4.39
N ALA A 22 9.76 -0.03 5.19
CA ALA A 22 10.90 -0.71 5.79
C ALA A 22 11.85 -1.29 4.72
N PHE A 23 11.29 -1.89 3.67
CA PHE A 23 12.07 -2.30 2.48
C PHE A 23 12.70 -1.09 1.77
N THR A 24 11.92 -0.04 1.48
CA THR A 24 12.41 1.14 0.75
C THR A 24 13.59 1.81 1.45
N LEU A 25 13.57 1.85 2.79
CA LEU A 25 14.66 2.40 3.61
C LEU A 25 15.85 1.45 3.76
N GLY A 26 15.82 0.26 3.17
CA GLY A 26 16.90 -0.71 3.26
C GLY A 26 17.11 -1.26 4.66
N ARG A 27 16.04 -1.40 5.47
CA ARG A 27 16.15 -2.01 6.81
C ARG A 27 16.67 -3.44 6.71
N THR A 28 17.46 -3.85 7.69
CA THR A 28 18.04 -5.19 7.78
C THR A 28 16.94 -6.26 7.75
N GLY A 29 17.19 -7.35 7.01
CA GLY A 29 16.25 -8.47 6.89
C GLY A 29 15.22 -8.35 5.75
N PHE A 30 15.20 -7.23 5.02
CA PHE A 30 14.36 -7.08 3.83
C PHE A 30 15.12 -7.47 2.55
N THR A 31 14.50 -8.30 1.74
CA THR A 31 15.05 -8.80 0.48
C THR A 31 14.34 -8.18 -0.73
N ARG A 32 14.87 -8.42 -1.93
CA ARG A 32 14.20 -8.08 -3.20
C ARG A 32 12.79 -8.69 -3.28
N LYS A 33 12.62 -9.93 -2.78
CA LYS A 33 11.31 -10.60 -2.74
C LYS A 33 10.33 -9.84 -1.85
N ASP A 34 10.78 -9.33 -0.71
CA ASP A 34 9.93 -8.55 0.20
C ASP A 34 9.49 -7.23 -0.43
N GLY A 35 10.37 -6.57 -1.19
CA GLY A 35 9.99 -5.37 -1.95
C GLY A 35 8.88 -5.65 -2.96
N ILE A 36 8.98 -6.75 -3.73
CA ILE A 36 7.96 -7.15 -4.70
C ILE A 36 6.63 -7.45 -4.01
N VAL A 37 6.65 -8.25 -2.93
CA VAL A 37 5.46 -8.58 -2.14
C VAL A 37 4.83 -7.34 -1.52
N GLY A 38 5.64 -6.43 -0.97
CA GLY A 38 5.17 -5.18 -0.39
C GLY A 38 4.48 -4.28 -1.41
N ILE A 39 5.04 -4.14 -2.62
CA ILE A 39 4.41 -3.39 -3.72
C ILE A 39 3.06 -3.99 -4.09
N GLN A 40 3.01 -5.31 -4.30
CA GLN A 40 1.76 -6.00 -4.65
C GLN A 40 0.70 -5.82 -3.56
N ARG A 41 1.08 -5.93 -2.29
CA ARG A 41 0.17 -5.74 -1.16
C ARG A 41 -0.39 -4.31 -1.12
N VAL A 42 0.43 -3.28 -1.30
CA VAL A 42 -0.05 -1.89 -1.33
C VAL A 42 -0.97 -1.65 -2.52
N LYS A 43 -0.62 -2.10 -3.73
CA LYS A 43 -1.48 -2.00 -4.92
C LYS A 43 -2.84 -2.66 -4.68
N ALA A 44 -2.86 -3.89 -4.17
CA ALA A 44 -4.09 -4.61 -3.87
C ALA A 44 -4.97 -3.91 -2.83
N GLN A 45 -4.40 -3.30 -1.78
CA GLN A 45 -5.18 -2.54 -0.80
C GLN A 45 -5.73 -1.23 -1.37
N CYS A 46 -4.98 -0.55 -2.24
CA CYS A 46 -5.48 0.62 -2.96
C CYS A 46 -6.69 0.26 -3.83
N ASP A 47 -6.58 -0.78 -4.65
CA ASP A 47 -7.67 -1.25 -5.51
C ASP A 47 -8.91 -1.63 -4.68
N ARG A 48 -8.69 -2.26 -3.52
CA ARG A 48 -9.76 -2.62 -2.58
C ARG A 48 -10.44 -1.39 -1.98
N LEU A 49 -9.70 -0.36 -1.61
CA LEU A 49 -10.23 0.91 -1.10
C LEU A 49 -11.05 1.66 -2.17
N GLU A 50 -10.55 1.71 -3.41
CA GLU A 50 -11.28 2.31 -4.53
C GLU A 50 -12.57 1.54 -4.82
N LYS A 51 -12.51 0.19 -4.83
CA LYS A 51 -13.68 -0.65 -5.10
C LYS A 51 -14.76 -0.58 -4.01
N LEU A 52 -14.36 -0.59 -2.74
CA LEU A 52 -15.31 -0.64 -1.62
C LEU A 52 -15.78 0.73 -1.15
N PHE A 53 -14.95 1.75 -1.32
CA PHE A 53 -15.17 3.08 -0.74
C PHE A 53 -14.87 4.21 -1.72
N GLY A 54 -14.77 3.95 -3.03
CA GLY A 54 -14.62 5.00 -4.05
C GLY A 54 -15.87 5.85 -4.26
N SER A 55 -17.00 5.46 -3.67
CA SER A 55 -18.25 6.22 -3.66
C SER A 55 -18.83 6.33 -2.24
N GLY A 56 -19.78 7.25 -2.05
CA GLY A 56 -20.43 7.47 -0.77
C GLY A 56 -19.58 8.27 0.24
N PRO A 57 -19.89 8.18 1.54
CA PRO A 57 -19.38 9.10 2.56
C PRO A 57 -17.85 9.02 2.77
N ASN A 58 -17.22 7.92 2.37
CA ASN A 58 -15.79 7.70 2.53
C ASN A 58 -14.98 7.93 1.23
N ALA A 59 -15.64 8.30 0.11
CA ALA A 59 -14.99 8.47 -1.20
C ALA A 59 -13.77 9.39 -1.16
N ARG A 60 -13.94 10.58 -0.58
CA ARG A 60 -12.85 11.56 -0.47
C ARG A 60 -11.68 11.03 0.36
N LYS A 61 -11.96 10.37 1.49
CA LYS A 61 -10.92 9.79 2.36
C LYS A 61 -10.20 8.65 1.65
N SER A 62 -10.94 7.76 1.01
CA SER A 62 -10.38 6.66 0.20
C SER A 62 -9.43 7.19 -0.89
N ALA A 63 -9.87 8.19 -1.67
CA ALA A 63 -9.06 8.81 -2.70
C ALA A 63 -7.78 9.45 -2.15
N THR A 64 -7.86 10.19 -1.05
CA THR A 64 -6.67 10.77 -0.40
C THR A 64 -5.69 9.69 0.06
N MET A 65 -6.19 8.61 0.65
CA MET A 65 -5.35 7.51 1.11
C MET A 65 -4.62 6.83 -0.05
N VAL A 66 -5.33 6.52 -1.13
CA VAL A 66 -4.74 5.91 -2.33
C VAL A 66 -3.72 6.85 -2.97
N ALA A 67 -4.05 8.13 -3.11
CA ALA A 67 -3.12 9.14 -3.61
C ALA A 67 -1.84 9.22 -2.76
N SER A 68 -1.94 9.07 -1.43
CA SER A 68 -0.78 9.06 -0.53
C SER A 68 0.07 7.78 -0.62
N ALA A 69 -0.53 6.66 -1.01
CA ALA A 69 0.15 5.37 -1.08
C ALA A 69 0.90 5.15 -2.41
N ARG A 70 0.41 5.69 -3.52
CA ARG A 70 1.04 5.56 -4.85
C ARG A 70 2.51 6.02 -4.89
N PRO A 71 2.91 7.17 -4.31
CA PRO A 71 4.32 7.56 -4.24
C PRO A 71 5.21 6.57 -3.49
N ARG A 72 4.67 5.85 -2.49
CA ARG A 72 5.43 4.84 -1.74
C ARG A 72 5.76 3.62 -2.60
N VAL A 73 4.84 3.24 -3.49
CA VAL A 73 5.06 2.20 -4.50
C VAL A 73 6.19 2.62 -5.44
N LEU A 74 6.15 3.84 -5.97
CA LEU A 74 7.20 4.33 -6.88
C LEU A 74 8.58 4.35 -6.20
N ALA A 75 8.66 4.80 -4.94
CA ALA A 75 9.91 4.79 -4.18
C ALA A 75 10.45 3.37 -3.97
N ALA A 76 9.57 2.39 -3.72
CA ALA A 76 9.97 0.99 -3.60
C ALA A 76 10.38 0.37 -4.94
N GLU A 77 9.71 0.69 -6.04
CA GLU A 77 10.10 0.27 -7.40
C GLU A 77 11.49 0.82 -7.76
N ALA A 78 11.76 2.09 -7.43
CA ALA A 78 13.09 2.69 -7.60
C ALA A 78 14.16 1.99 -6.74
N ARG A 79 13.82 1.55 -5.52
CA ARG A 79 14.71 0.77 -4.66
C ARG A 79 14.88 -0.69 -5.12
N LEU A 80 13.97 -1.25 -5.91
CA LEU A 80 14.07 -2.59 -6.48
C LEU A 80 14.89 -2.64 -7.78
N ALA A 81 14.81 -1.58 -8.59
CA ALA A 81 15.99 -1.16 -9.36
C ALA A 81 17.13 -0.85 -8.36
N LEU A 82 18.36 -0.45 -8.65
CA LEU A 82 19.47 -0.43 -7.64
C LEU A 82 19.87 -1.79 -7.01
N LEU A 83 18.95 -2.70 -6.68
CA LEU A 83 19.23 -4.05 -6.14
C LEU A 83 19.40 -5.10 -7.26
N HIS A 84 19.77 -4.66 -8.47
CA HIS A 84 20.02 -5.52 -9.64
C HIS A 84 21.19 -6.47 -9.40
#